data_AF-A0A7C7XY22-F1
#
_entry.id   AF-A0A7C7XY22-F1
#
_cell.length_a   1.000
_cell.length_b   1.000
_cell.length_c   1.000
_cell.angle_alpha   90.00
_cell.angle_beta   90.00
_cell.angle_gamma   90.00
#
_symmetry.space_group_name_H-M   'P 1'
#
loop_
_entity.id
_entity.type
_entity.pdbx_description
1 polymer ?
#
loop_
_entity_poly.entity_id
_entity_poly.type
_entity_poly.pdbx_seq_one_letter_code
_entity_poly.pdbx_strand_id
1 'polypeptide(L)'
;LKDVEIPDVTMALKTASDAVKELIFSSMSSKQGDMLRDDLENLGPVRVSDVESAQQKIIKVVKTLEEEGKIVIAGSGGSDVV
;
A
#
# COMPACT_ATOMS: atom_id res chain seq x y z
N LEU A 1 -7.11 -2.83 -2.36
CA LEU A 1 -5.91 -3.39 -3.03
C LEU A 1 -6.12 -3.71 -4.51
N LYS A 2 -7.35 -3.90 -5.01
CA LYS A 2 -7.57 -4.26 -6.42
C LYS A 2 -7.20 -3.13 -7.39
N ASP A 3 -7.21 -1.89 -6.92
CA ASP A 3 -6.98 -0.68 -7.71
C ASP A 3 -5.51 -0.22 -7.73
N VAL A 4 -4.60 -1.00 -7.13
CA VAL A 4 -3.17 -0.69 -7.05
C VAL A 4 -2.38 -1.78 -7.75
N GLU A 5 -1.37 -1.39 -8.53
CA GLU A 5 -0.48 -2.34 -9.19
C GLU A 5 0.43 -3.05 -8.17
N ILE A 6 0.53 -4.37 -8.27
CA ILE A 6 1.35 -5.18 -7.36
C ILE A 6 2.82 -4.72 -7.31
N PRO A 7 3.50 -4.39 -8.43
CA PRO A 7 4.87 -3.88 -8.39
C PRO A 7 5.06 -2.61 -7.56
N ASP A 8 4.07 -1.70 -7.59
CA ASP A 8 4.10 -0.49 -6.77
C ASP A 8 3.90 -0.84 -5.28
N VAL A 9 3.06 -1.82 -4.96
CA VAL A 9 2.94 -2.34 -3.59
C VAL A 9 4.26 -2.97 -3.12
N THR A 10 4.89 -3.81 -3.94
CA THR A 10 6.18 -4.44 -3.62
C THR A 10 7.26 -3.40 -3.34
N MET A 11 7.40 -2.39 -4.20
CA MET A 11 8.38 -1.32 -4.03
C MET A 11 8.08 -0.48 -2.76
N ALA A 12 6.82 -0.12 -2.54
CA ALA A 12 6.40 0.68 -1.39
C ALA A 12 6.61 -0.03 -0.04
N LEU A 13 6.45 -1.36 0.00
CA LEU A 13 6.60 -2.15 1.21
C LEU A 13 8.06 -2.39 1.63
N LYS A 14 9.04 -2.08 0.77
CA LYS A 14 10.46 -2.35 1.06
C LYS A 14 10.95 -1.68 2.34
N THR A 15 10.45 -0.49 2.65
CA THR A 15 10.81 0.28 3.86
C THR A 15 9.67 0.37 4.86
N ALA A 16 8.57 -0.38 4.65
CA ALA A 16 7.43 -0.35 5.56
C ALA A 16 7.76 -1.08 6.87
N SER A 17 7.13 -0.65 7.97
CA SER A 17 7.18 -1.39 9.23
C SER A 17 6.44 -2.73 9.11
N ASP A 18 6.78 -3.69 9.96
CA ASP A 18 6.16 -5.02 9.90
C ASP A 18 4.66 -4.96 10.17
N ALA A 19 4.22 -4.09 11.09
CA ALA A 19 2.79 -3.83 11.32
C ALA A 19 2.05 -3.36 10.06
N VAL A 20 2.68 -2.50 9.24
CA VAL A 20 2.08 -2.05 7.97
C VAL A 20 2.06 -3.18 6.94
N LYS A 21 3.14 -3.97 6.84
CA LYS A 21 3.18 -5.13 5.95
C LYS A 21 2.09 -6.14 6.30
N GLU A 22 1.93 -6.46 7.59
CA GLU A 22 0.89 -7.37 8.07
C GLU A 22 -0.52 -6.88 7.72
N LEU A 23 -0.79 -5.58 7.91
CA LEU A 23 -2.06 -4.98 7.52
C LEU A 23 -2.33 -5.17 6.01
N ILE A 24 -1.34 -4.89 5.17
CA ILE A 24 -1.47 -5.08 3.72
C ILE A 24 -1.68 -6.55 3.35
N PHE A 25 -0.88 -7.46 3.91
CA PHE A 25 -1.01 -8.90 3.67
C PHE A 25 -2.37 -9.45 4.12
N SER A 26 -2.94 -8.94 5.22
CA SER A 26 -4.25 -9.37 5.71
C SER A 26 -5.39 -9.10 4.72
N SER A 27 -5.19 -8.14 3.80
CA SER A 27 -6.15 -7.77 2.77
C SER A 27 -5.91 -8.46 1.41
N MET A 28 -4.93 -9.38 1.34
CA MET A 28 -4.60 -10.18 0.15
C MET A 28 -5.10 -11.63 0.29
N SER A 29 -5.29 -12.32 -0.84
CA SER A 29 -5.40 -13.78 -0.81
C SER A 29 -4.06 -14.42 -0.43
N SER A 30 -4.07 -15.63 0.13
CA SER A 30 -2.85 -16.37 0.50
C SER A 30 -1.83 -16.41 -0.63
N LYS A 31 -2.26 -16.80 -1.83
CA LYS A 31 -1.43 -16.86 -3.03
C LYS A 31 -0.78 -15.50 -3.37
N GLN A 32 -1.54 -14.40 -3.29
CA GLN A 32 -1.00 -13.06 -3.58
C GLN A 32 0.00 -12.60 -2.52
N GLY A 33 -0.30 -12.90 -1.25
CA GLY A 33 0.62 -12.61 -0.15
C GLY A 33 1.95 -13.34 -0.30
N ASP A 34 1.91 -14.63 -0.69
CA ASP A 34 3.11 -15.42 -0.91
C ASP A 34 3.94 -14.89 -2.09
N MET A 35 3.31 -14.62 -3.24
CA MET A 35 4.01 -14.02 -4.40
C MET A 35 4.66 -12.68 -4.04
N LEU A 36 3.98 -11.83 -3.26
CA LEU A 36 4.52 -10.53 -2.85
C LEU A 36 5.69 -10.66 -1.87
N ARG A 37 5.68 -11.66 -0.99
CA ARG A 37 6.82 -11.95 -0.10
C ARG A 37 8.03 -12.39 -0.90
N ASP A 38 7.83 -13.31 -1.84
CA ASP A 38 8.90 -13.77 -2.74
C ASP A 38 9.49 -12.59 -3.54
N ASP A 39 8.64 -11.72 -4.08
CA ASP A 39 9.08 -10.53 -4.81
C ASP A 39 9.87 -9.55 -3.92
N LEU A 40 9.47 -9.37 -2.66
CA LEU A 40 10.17 -8.51 -1.68
C LEU A 40 11.55 -9.06 -1.29
N GLU A 41 11.67 -10.38 -1.15
CA GLU A 41 12.93 -11.07 -0.86
C GLU A 41 13.90 -10.99 -2.04
N ASN A 42 13.37 -11.10 -3.26
CA ASN A 42 14.14 -10.98 -4.50
C ASN A 42 14.43 -9.51 -4.87
N LEU A 43 13.81 -8.54 -4.19
CA LEU A 43 14.06 -7.13 -4.41
C LEU A 43 15.45 -6.77 -3.91
N GLY A 44 16.36 -6.53 -4.85
CA GLY A 44 17.70 -6.03 -4.58
C GLY A 44 17.73 -4.62 -3.96
N PRO A 45 18.90 -3.97 -3.93
CA PRO A 45 19.03 -2.59 -3.48
C PRO A 45 18.18 -1.66 -4.35
N VAL A 46 17.36 -0.83 -3.71
CA VAL A 46 16.51 0.16 -4.39
C VAL A 46 16.78 1.56 -3.85
N ARG A 47 16.50 2.59 -4.65
CA ARG A 47 16.65 3.97 -4.20
C ARG A 47 15.43 4.35 -3.36
N VAL A 48 15.66 5.13 -2.30
CA VAL A 48 14.59 5.66 -1.45
C VAL A 48 13.58 6.47 -2.28
N SER A 49 14.04 7.22 -3.29
CA SER A 49 13.19 7.96 -4.21
C SER A 49 12.19 7.10 -4.98
N ASP A 50 12.57 5.86 -5.32
CA ASP A 50 11.72 4.92 -6.05
C ASP A 50 10.64 4.36 -5.13
N VAL A 51 11.01 4.10 -3.87
CA VAL A 51 10.08 3.71 -2.80
C VAL A 51 9.06 4.81 -2.51
N GLU A 52 9.51 6.05 -2.34
CA GLU A 52 8.64 7.21 -2.12
C GLU A 52 7.70 7.43 -3.31
N SER A 53 8.19 7.28 -4.54
CA SER A 53 7.37 7.39 -5.75
C SER A 53 6.26 6.34 -5.78
N ALA A 54 6.59 5.08 -5.44
CA ALA A 54 5.60 4.01 -5.35
C ALA A 54 4.56 4.30 -4.25
N GLN A 55 4.99 4.75 -3.08
CA GLN A 55 4.09 5.16 -1.99
C GLN A 55 3.16 6.31 -2.42
N GLN A 56 3.67 7.31 -3.16
CA GLN A 56 2.84 8.41 -3.66
C GLN A 56 1.78 7.94 -4.67
N LYS A 57 2.09 6.97 -5.53
CA LYS A 57 1.08 6.38 -6.42
C LYS A 57 -0.03 5.71 -5.64
N ILE A 58 0.31 4.96 -4.59
CA ILE A 58 -0.70 4.32 -3.70
C ILE A 58 -1.56 5.39 -3.02
N ILE A 59 -0.95 6.45 -2.48
CA ILE A 59 -1.68 7.57 -1.86
C ILE A 59 -2.62 8.24 -2.87
N LYS A 60 -2.19 8.41 -4.12
CA LYS A 60 -3.03 8.98 -5.18
C LYS A 60 -4.27 8.11 -5.43
N VAL A 61 -4.10 6.80 -5.52
CA VAL A 61 -5.24 5.86 -5.66
C VAL A 61 -6.17 5.96 -4.46
N VAL A 62 -5.63 5.99 -3.24
CA VAL A 62 -6.40 6.14 -2.00
C VAL A 62 -7.23 7.43 -2.02
N LYS A 63 -6.64 8.57 -2.39
CA LYS A 63 -7.36 9.85 -2.51
C LYS A 63 -8.46 9.80 -3.57
N THR A 64 -8.20 9.21 -4.73
CA THR A 64 -9.24 9.04 -5.76
C THR A 64 -10.39 8.16 -5.26
N LEU A 65 -10.10 7.07 -4.55
CA LEU A 65 -11.14 6.22 -3.97
C LEU A 65 -11.95 6.94 -2.87
N GLU A 66 -11.32 7.83 -2.12
CA GLU A 66 -12.00 8.68 -1.12
C GLU A 66 -12.92 9.70 -1.81
N GLU A 67 -12.43 10.40 -2.84
CA GLU A 67 -13.21 11.34 -3.66
C GLU A 67 -14.41 10.66 -4.33
N GLU A 68 -14.25 9.40 -4.75
CA GLU A 68 -15.34 8.56 -5.29
C GLU A 68 -16.29 8.02 -4.21
N GLY A 69 -16.01 8.26 -2.92
CA GLY A 69 -16.79 7.75 -1.80
C GLY A 69 -16.70 6.24 -1.59
N LYS A 70 -15.74 5.57 -2.23
CA LYS A 70 -15.53 4.10 -2.11
C LYS A 70 -14.79 3.72 -0.84
N ILE A 71 -13.99 4.62 -0.29
CA ILE A 71 -13.32 4.44 1.00
C ILE A 71 -13.52 5.69 1.86
N VAL A 72 -13.43 5.52 3.17
CA VAL A 72 -13.45 6.61 4.15
C VAL A 72 -12.14 6.61 4.90
N ILE A 73 -11.43 7.74 4.91
CA ILE A 73 -10.19 7.90 5.67
C ILE A 73 -10.53 8.52 7.02
N ALA A 74 -10.63 7.68 8.05
CA ALA A 74 -10.85 8.16 9.41
C ALA A 74 -9.68 9.07 9.84
N GLY A 75 -9.99 10.32 10.21
CA GLY A 75 -9.02 11.31 10.68
C GLY A 75 -8.53 12.33 9.65
N SER A 76 -8.98 12.26 8.39
CA SER A 76 -8.66 13.28 7.36
C SER A 76 -9.60 14.51 7.38
N GLY A 77 -10.77 14.38 8.04
CA GLY A 77 -11.69 15.48 8.28
C GLY A 77 -11.74 15.83 9.76
N GLY A 78 -11.37 17.05 10.12
CA GLY A 78 -11.91 17.64 11.34
C GLY A 78 -13.44 17.57 11.29
N SER A 79 -14.06 17.30 12.43
CA SER A 79 -15.49 17.04 12.70
C SER A 79 -15.96 15.59 12.56
N ASP A 80 -16.25 15.03 13.74
CA ASP A 80 -17.14 13.92 14.09
C ASP A 80 -17.04 12.60 13.31
N VAL A 81 -16.34 11.67 13.96
CA VAL A 81 -16.88 10.31 14.14
C VAL A 81 -16.94 10.06 15.65
N VAL A 82 -18.19 9.99 16.13
CA VAL A 82 -18.63 9.75 17.52
C VAL A 82 -18.15 8.39 18.03
#